data_AF-A0A946ZYM1-F1
#
_entry.id   AF-A0A946ZYM1-F1
#
_cell.length_a   1.000
_cell.length_b   1.000
_cell.length_c   1.000
_cell.angle_alpha   90.00
_cell.angle_beta   90.00
_cell.angle_gamma   90.00
#
_symmetry.space_group_name_H-M   'P 1'
#
loop_
_entity.id
_entity.type
_entity.pdbx_description
1 polymer ?
#
loop_
_entity_poly.entity_id
_entity_poly.type
_entity_poly.pdbx_seq_one_letter_code
_entity_poly.pdbx_strand_id
1 'polypeptide(L)'
;MIKEVWEFLKRPRYEPFLPMQRADKIRYFIHLLAMALAFSFFFGIFGTLIAEHMGLVTNEHAMEKFLENSSTSTLFVFVVILAPALEELIFRAPLALFRKVTYFPLIFYLSVLLFGAVH
;
A
#
# COMPACT_ATOMS: atom_id res chain seq x y z
N MET A 1 -18.31 0.90 6.70
CA MET A 1 -16.94 0.74 6.17
C MET A 1 -16.04 1.98 6.21
N ILE A 2 -16.35 3.13 5.59
CA ILE A 2 -15.48 4.33 5.72
C ILE A 2 -15.26 4.72 7.20
N LYS A 3 -16.33 4.71 8.00
CA LYS A 3 -16.24 4.93 9.46
C LYS A 3 -15.33 3.90 10.15
N GLU A 4 -15.39 2.63 9.76
CA GLU A 4 -14.53 1.59 10.34
C GLU A 4 -13.06 1.80 9.98
N VAL A 5 -12.77 2.15 8.71
CA VAL A 5 -11.43 2.51 8.26
C VAL A 5 -10.92 3.73 9.02
N TRP A 6 -11.76 4.76 9.21
CA TRP A 6 -11.41 5.95 9.98
C TRP A 6 -11.12 5.66 11.45
N GLU A 7 -11.96 4.86 12.11
CA GLU A 7 -11.72 4.44 13.50
C GLU A 7 -10.47 3.56 13.62
N PHE A 8 -10.21 2.69 12.64
CA PHE A 8 -8.96 1.93 12.57
C PHE A 8 -7.75 2.85 12.39
N LEU A 9 -7.82 3.86 11.53
CA LEU A 9 -6.73 4.82 11.33
C LEU A 9 -6.41 5.61 12.59
N LYS A 10 -7.40 5.93 13.43
CA LYS A 10 -7.17 6.60 14.72
C LYS A 10 -6.45 5.72 15.75
N ARG A 11 -6.75 4.42 15.74
CA ARG A 11 -6.25 3.45 16.72
C ARG A 11 -6.01 2.10 16.04
N PRO A 12 -4.94 1.99 15.22
CA PRO A 12 -4.65 0.77 14.51
C PRO A 12 -4.29 -0.32 15.52
N ARG A 13 -4.89 -1.48 15.35
CA ARG A 13 -4.73 -2.63 16.23
C ARG A 13 -4.67 -3.89 15.41
N TYR A 14 -3.76 -4.79 15.77
CA TYR A 14 -3.69 -6.10 15.13
C TYR A 14 -4.79 -6.99 15.71
N GLU A 15 -5.90 -7.12 14.97
CA GLU A 15 -6.98 -8.04 15.31
C GLU A 15 -7.04 -9.16 14.27
N PRO A 16 -7.00 -10.44 14.68
CA PRO A 16 -7.23 -11.53 13.76
C PRO A 16 -8.64 -11.39 13.20
N PHE A 17 -8.76 -11.59 11.88
CA PHE A 17 -10.05 -11.52 11.22
C PHE A 17 -10.93 -12.66 11.74
N LEU A 18 -12.01 -12.31 12.48
CA LEU A 18 -12.99 -13.25 13.02
C LEU A 18 -13.63 -14.08 11.90
N PRO A 19 -14.20 -15.27 12.22
CA PRO A 19 -14.90 -16.06 11.21
C PRO A 19 -16.06 -15.24 10.63
N MET A 20 -15.92 -14.89 9.35
CA MET A 20 -16.85 -14.07 8.59
C MET A 20 -17.38 -14.89 7.41
N GLN A 21 -18.66 -14.74 7.09
CA GLN A 21 -19.25 -15.41 5.94
C GLN A 21 -18.61 -14.92 4.63
N ARG A 22 -18.58 -15.78 3.60
CA ARG A 22 -17.96 -15.45 2.30
C ARG A 22 -18.55 -14.17 1.68
N ALA A 23 -19.86 -13.96 1.80
CA ALA A 23 -20.54 -12.79 1.27
C ALA A 23 -20.02 -11.48 1.90
N ASP A 24 -19.84 -11.46 3.22
CA ASP A 24 -19.28 -10.30 3.91
C ASP A 24 -17.83 -10.04 3.47
N LYS A 25 -16.99 -11.08 3.33
CA LYS A 25 -15.60 -10.93 2.85
C LYS A 25 -15.53 -10.25 1.47
N ILE A 26 -16.39 -10.67 0.55
CA ILE A 26 -16.49 -10.06 -0.78
C ILE A 26 -16.95 -8.61 -0.68
N ARG A 27 -17.94 -8.32 0.19
CA ARG A 27 -18.38 -6.95 0.44
C ARG A 27 -17.24 -6.07 0.92
N TYR A 28 -16.47 -6.52 1.92
CA TYR A 28 -15.30 -5.79 2.43
C TYR A 28 -14.27 -5.58 1.33
N PHE A 29 -13.93 -6.62 0.57
CA PHE A 29 -12.98 -6.52 -0.54
C PHE A 29 -13.41 -5.46 -1.57
N ILE A 30 -14.64 -5.52 -2.06
CA ILE A 30 -15.14 -4.59 -3.10
C ILE A 30 -15.08 -3.14 -2.61
N HIS A 31 -15.55 -2.88 -1.39
CA HIS A 31 -15.54 -1.52 -0.87
C HIS A 31 -14.11 -1.03 -0.59
N LEU A 32 -13.20 -1.89 -0.13
CA LEU A 32 -11.82 -1.51 0.15
C LEU A 32 -11.07 -1.24 -1.15
N LEU A 33 -11.32 -2.07 -2.17
CA LEU A 33 -10.82 -1.86 -3.52
C LEU A 33 -11.32 -0.53 -4.10
N ALA A 34 -12.63 -0.25 -4.00
CA ALA A 34 -13.20 1.00 -4.48
C ALA A 34 -12.59 2.22 -3.77
N MET A 35 -12.42 2.16 -2.45
CA MET A 35 -11.74 3.20 -1.69
C MET A 35 -10.28 3.36 -2.11
N ALA A 36 -9.53 2.27 -2.25
CA ALA A 36 -8.13 2.28 -2.67
C ALA A 36 -7.99 2.94 -4.05
N LEU A 37 -8.79 2.52 -5.04
CA LEU A 37 -8.78 3.12 -6.37
C LEU A 37 -9.12 4.62 -6.35
N ALA A 38 -10.15 5.01 -5.59
CA ALA A 38 -10.54 6.41 -5.47
C ALA A 38 -9.44 7.26 -4.84
N PHE A 39 -8.81 6.79 -3.76
CA PHE A 39 -7.69 7.48 -3.13
C PHE A 39 -6.46 7.52 -4.02
N SER A 40 -6.07 6.41 -4.66
CA SER A 40 -4.93 6.39 -5.59
C SER A 40 -5.13 7.36 -6.75
N PHE A 41 -6.33 7.41 -7.33
CA PHE A 41 -6.63 8.36 -8.40
C PHE A 41 -6.56 9.81 -7.92
N PHE A 42 -7.20 10.10 -6.77
CA PHE A 42 -7.17 11.42 -6.16
C PHE A 42 -5.74 11.85 -5.84
N PHE A 43 -5.01 11.09 -5.03
CA PHE A 43 -3.65 11.41 -4.63
C PHE A 43 -2.66 11.41 -5.81
N GLY A 44 -2.89 10.60 -6.85
CA GLY A 44 -2.11 10.66 -8.08
C GLY A 44 -2.21 12.02 -8.76
N ILE A 45 -3.43 12.52 -8.98
CA ILE A 45 -3.64 13.85 -9.59
C ILE A 45 -3.02 14.95 -8.73
N PHE A 46 -3.31 14.97 -7.43
CA PHE A 46 -2.78 15.99 -6.53
C PHE A 46 -1.25 15.90 -6.40
N GLY A 47 -0.70 14.68 -6.39
CA GLY A 47 0.73 14.42 -6.32
C GLY A 47 1.46 15.00 -7.53
N THR A 48 0.96 14.74 -8.74
CA THR A 48 1.53 15.30 -9.97
C THR A 48 1.46 16.83 -9.98
N LEU A 49 0.32 17.42 -9.64
CA LEU A 49 0.16 18.89 -9.60
C LEU A 49 1.13 19.55 -8.61
N ILE A 50 1.32 18.94 -7.43
CA ILE A 50 2.27 19.44 -6.42
C ILE A 50 3.70 19.28 -6.92
N ALA A 51 4.05 18.12 -7.48
CA ALA A 51 5.39 17.83 -7.99
C ALA A 51 5.79 18.81 -9.09
N GLU A 52 4.90 19.06 -10.06
CA GLU A 52 5.10 20.05 -11.12
C GLU A 52 5.29 21.46 -10.55
N HIS A 53 4.44 21.88 -9.60
CA HIS A 53 4.56 23.20 -8.97
C HIS A 53 5.87 23.38 -8.19
N MET A 54 6.36 22.30 -7.58
CA MET A 54 7.63 22.29 -6.84
C MET A 54 8.86 22.06 -7.74
N GLY A 55 8.68 21.85 -9.05
CA GLY A 55 9.76 21.56 -9.99
C GLY A 55 10.47 20.23 -9.72
N LEU A 56 9.79 19.27 -9.08
CA LEU A 56 10.34 17.95 -8.81
C LEU A 56 10.33 17.13 -10.11
N VAL A 57 11.51 16.74 -10.60
CA VAL A 57 11.62 15.80 -11.72
C VAL A 57 11.14 14.44 -11.25
N THR A 58 10.02 13.98 -11.78
CA THR A 58 9.48 12.65 -11.49
C THR A 58 10.44 11.57 -12.02
N ASN A 59 10.65 10.50 -11.25
CA ASN A 59 11.51 9.37 -11.62
C ASN A 59 10.95 8.52 -12.79
N GLU A 60 10.04 9.05 -13.61
CA GLU A 60 9.43 8.34 -14.75
C GLU A 60 10.50 7.67 -15.64
N HIS A 61 11.66 8.30 -15.77
CA HIS A 61 12.79 7.80 -16.55
C HIS A 61 13.37 6.46 -16.05
N ALA A 62 13.26 6.13 -14.76
CA ALA A 62 13.83 4.88 -14.23
C ALA A 62 12.93 3.68 -14.49
N MET A 63 11.62 3.84 -14.31
CA MET A 63 10.64 2.80 -14.59
C MET A 63 10.51 2.58 -16.10
N GLU A 64 10.47 3.65 -16.89
CA GLU A 64 10.42 3.57 -18.36
C GLU A 64 11.65 2.84 -18.92
N LYS A 65 12.86 3.22 -18.49
CA LYS A 65 14.08 2.48 -18.85
C LYS A 65 14.06 1.03 -18.39
N PHE A 66 13.51 0.73 -17.21
CA PHE A 66 13.41 -0.64 -16.74
C PHE A 66 12.46 -1.46 -17.62
N LEU A 67 11.33 -0.88 -18.02
CA LEU A 67 10.37 -1.51 -18.94
C LEU A 67 10.95 -1.71 -20.33
N GLU A 68 11.64 -0.73 -20.88
CA GLU A 68 12.25 -0.78 -22.22
C GLU A 68 13.40 -1.80 -22.32
N ASN A 69 14.23 -1.88 -21.28
CA ASN A 69 15.44 -2.71 -21.30
C ASN A 69 15.24 -4.13 -20.74
N SER A 70 14.05 -4.46 -20.23
CA SER A 70 13.77 -5.77 -19.64
C SER A 70 12.93 -6.65 -20.55
N SER A 71 13.25 -7.94 -20.57
CA SER A 71 12.37 -8.93 -21.20
C SER A 71 11.05 -9.06 -20.44
N THR A 72 9.98 -9.50 -21.12
CA THR A 72 8.69 -9.80 -20.48
C THR A 72 8.83 -10.75 -19.29
N SER A 73 9.68 -11.77 -19.40
CA SER A 73 9.95 -12.72 -18.32
C SER A 73 10.62 -12.06 -17.12
N THR A 74 11.57 -11.16 -17.36
CA THR A 74 12.23 -10.37 -16.32
C THR A 74 11.21 -9.49 -15.61
N LEU A 75 10.39 -8.75 -16.36
CA LEU A 75 9.35 -7.90 -15.79
C LEU A 75 8.36 -8.70 -14.94
N PHE A 76 7.92 -9.87 -15.43
CA PHE A 76 7.02 -10.73 -14.66
C PHE A 76 7.64 -11.14 -13.32
N VAL A 77 8.88 -11.63 -13.31
CA VAL A 77 9.54 -12.07 -12.07
C VAL A 77 9.71 -10.89 -11.10
N PHE A 78 10.19 -9.74 -11.58
CA PHE A 78 10.47 -8.61 -10.71
C PHE A 78 9.19 -7.91 -10.20
N VAL A 79 8.23 -7.64 -11.07
CA VAL A 79 7.05 -6.83 -10.75
C VAL A 79 5.94 -7.67 -10.12
N VAL A 80 5.73 -8.91 -10.58
CA VAL A 80 4.58 -9.73 -10.14
C VAL A 80 4.95 -10.62 -8.95
N ILE A 81 6.21 -11.03 -8.83
CA ILE A 81 6.65 -11.96 -7.78
C ILE A 81 7.51 -11.21 -6.76
N LEU A 82 8.63 -10.65 -7.19
CA LEU A 82 9.66 -10.17 -6.27
C LEU A 82 9.21 -8.91 -5.53
N ALA A 83 8.68 -7.90 -6.23
CA ALA A 83 8.22 -6.67 -5.60
C ALA A 83 7.13 -6.93 -4.55
N PRO A 84 6.03 -7.66 -4.84
CA PRO A 84 5.03 -7.98 -3.82
C PRO A 84 5.59 -8.81 -2.65
N ALA A 85 6.50 -9.76 -2.92
CA ALA A 85 7.13 -10.55 -1.86
C ALA A 85 8.00 -9.69 -0.94
N LEU A 86 8.77 -8.76 -1.50
CA LEU A 86 9.58 -7.81 -0.73
C LEU A 86 8.70 -6.81 0.01
N GLU A 87 7.62 -6.32 -0.60
CA GLU A 87 6.66 -5.44 0.07
C GLU A 87 6.03 -6.10 1.30
N GLU A 88 5.58 -7.34 1.15
CA GLU A 88 5.04 -8.12 2.27
C GLU A 88 6.11 -8.36 3.36
N LEU A 89 7.34 -8.69 2.97
CA LEU A 89 8.42 -8.92 3.91
C LEU A 89 8.83 -7.65 4.68
N ILE A 90 8.93 -6.51 3.99
CA ILE A 90 9.46 -5.27 4.56
C ILE A 90 8.38 -4.50 5.31
N PHE A 91 7.15 -4.46 4.79
CA PHE A 91 6.10 -3.60 5.35
C PHE A 91 5.07 -4.38 6.17
N ARG A 92 4.81 -5.66 5.90
CA ARG A 92 3.75 -6.42 6.60
C ARG A 92 4.31 -7.38 7.65
N ALA A 93 5.42 -8.05 7.38
CA ALA A 93 6.03 -8.98 8.34
C ALA A 93 6.39 -8.30 9.68
N PRO A 94 6.93 -7.07 9.72
CA PRO A 94 7.19 -6.40 10.99
C PRO A 94 5.90 -6.15 11.80
N LEU A 95 4.80 -5.79 11.14
CA LEU A 95 3.51 -5.58 11.80
C LEU A 95 3.00 -6.87 12.45
N ALA A 96 3.20 -8.01 11.80
CA ALA A 96 2.85 -9.31 12.38
C ALA A 96 3.75 -9.68 13.57
N LEU A 97 5.06 -9.37 13.51
CA LEU A 97 6.02 -9.65 14.58
C LEU A 97 5.74 -8.81 15.84
N PHE A 98 5.39 -7.53 15.66
CA PHE A 98 5.14 -6.58 16.75
C PHE A 98 3.67 -6.47 17.17
N ARG A 99 2.82 -7.42 16.76
CA ARG A 99 1.36 -7.40 16.97
C ARG A 99 0.85 -7.24 18.41
N LYS A 100 1.65 -7.59 19.43
CA LYS A 100 1.28 -7.49 20.85
C LYS A 100 2.02 -6.39 21.60
N VAL A 101 2.82 -5.58 20.91
CA VAL A 101 3.63 -4.53 21.54
C VAL A 101 2.77 -3.27 21.70
N THR A 102 2.91 -2.59 22.83
CA THR A 102 2.22 -1.32 23.13
C THR A 102 2.42 -0.26 22.03
N TYR A 103 3.55 -0.34 21.32
CA TYR A 103 3.94 0.57 20.24
C TYR A 103 3.46 0.14 18.85
N PHE A 104 2.59 -0.87 18.72
CA PHE A 104 2.05 -1.30 17.42
C PHE A 104 1.52 -0.12 16.57
N PRO A 105 0.77 0.87 17.13
CA PRO A 105 0.32 2.00 16.32
C PRO A 105 1.44 2.81 15.69
N LEU A 106 2.53 3.05 16.43
CA LEU A 106 3.68 3.77 15.91
C LEU A 106 4.34 2.99 14.77
N ILE A 107 4.53 1.69 14.94
CA ILE A 107 5.13 0.81 13.92
C ILE A 107 4.23 0.74 12.68
N PHE A 108 2.91 0.70 12.87
CA PHE A 108 1.93 0.75 11.79
C PHE A 108 2.05 2.05 10.99
N TYR A 109 2.04 3.21 11.65
CA TYR A 109 2.17 4.49 10.95
C TYR A 109 3.51 4.63 10.24
N LEU A 110 4.62 4.22 10.87
CA LEU A 110 5.93 4.21 10.22
C LEU A 110 5.93 3.32 8.98
N SER A 111 5.35 2.12 9.06
CA SER A 111 5.24 1.22 7.92
C SER A 111 4.42 1.83 6.78
N VAL A 112 3.28 2.47 7.08
CA VAL A 112 2.44 3.11 6.05
C VAL A 112 3.16 4.30 5.41
N LEU A 113 3.84 5.14 6.20
CA LEU A 113 4.59 6.29 5.68
C LEU A 113 5.78 5.85 4.81
N LEU A 114 6.54 4.84 5.25
CA LEU A 114 7.65 4.30 4.47
C LEU A 114 7.16 3.62 3.19
N PHE A 115 6.06 2.86 3.27
CA PHE A 115 5.45 2.25 2.09
C PHE A 115 5.05 3.34 1.09
N GLY A 116 4.36 4.38 1.54
CA GLY A 116 3.95 5.50 0.69
C GLY A 116 5.09 6.36 0.17
N ALA A 117 6.25 6.39 0.83
CA ALA A 117 7.42 7.13 0.36
C ALA A 117 8.22 6.41 -0.73
N VAL A 118 8.09 5.07 -0.81
CA VAL A 118 8.75 4.23 -1.83
C VAL A 118 7.93 4.18 -3.13
N HIS A 119 6.63 4.49 -3.06
CA HIS A 119 5.69 4.49 -4.18
C HIS A 119 5.45 5.91 -4.70
#